data_AF-A0A1L9BLB7-F1
#
_entry.id   AF-A0A1L9BLB7-F1
#
_cell.length_a   1.000
_cell.length_b   1.000
_cell.length_c   1.000
_cell.angle_alpha   90.00
_cell.angle_beta   90.00
_cell.angle_gamma   90.00
#
_symmetry.space_group_name_H-M   'P 1'
#
loop_
_entity.id
_entity.type
_entity.pdbx_description
1 polymer ?
#
loop_
_entity_poly.entity_id
_entity_poly.type
_entity_poly.pdbx_seq_one_letter_code
_entity_poly.pdbx_strand_id
1 'polypeptide(L)'
;MTRQARTVKPGSGLREVAWRMKEDRGPVPVVDERGRLRGLITERDLIARVLAEGRAPESLHAQDVMTDEMETVRPHETLPAVIMLMGRHRLRRVPVVERDGQFVGIISMANLATRAEHDEELREALHLITERSSFWRHLD
;
A
#
# COMPACT_ATOMS: atom_id res chain seq x y z
N MET A 1 -0.13 -6.50 -10.36
CA MET A 1 -0.91 -5.83 -9.29
C MET A 1 -1.93 -6.81 -8.73
N THR A 2 -2.27 -6.67 -7.45
CA THR A 2 -3.39 -7.39 -6.82
C THR A 2 -4.67 -6.59 -7.07
N ARG A 3 -5.52 -7.09 -7.97
CA ARG A 3 -6.78 -6.43 -8.40
C ARG A 3 -7.93 -6.54 -7.39
N GLN A 4 -7.73 -7.30 -6.31
CA GLN A 4 -8.73 -7.53 -5.24
C GLN A 4 -8.12 -7.30 -3.86
N ALA A 5 -7.32 -6.25 -3.70
CA ALA A 5 -6.94 -5.84 -2.36
C ALA A 5 -8.22 -5.50 -1.59
N ARG A 6 -8.47 -6.18 -0.47
CA ARG A 6 -9.72 -5.99 0.25
C ARG A 6 -9.69 -4.61 0.90
N THR A 7 -10.75 -3.85 0.70
CA THR A 7 -10.88 -2.49 1.23
C THR A 7 -11.76 -2.47 2.47
N VAL A 8 -11.77 -1.33 3.16
CA VAL A 8 -12.70 -1.01 4.25
C VAL A 8 -13.31 0.37 4.03
N LYS A 9 -14.37 0.70 4.77
CA LYS A 9 -14.97 2.04 4.76
C LYS A 9 -14.33 2.94 5.82
N PRO A 10 -14.43 4.29 5.71
CA PRO A 10 -13.96 5.21 6.73
C PRO A 10 -14.50 4.91 8.14
N GLY A 11 -15.77 4.49 8.22
CA GLY A 11 -16.43 4.08 9.46
C GLY A 11 -16.25 2.60 9.86
N SER A 12 -15.39 1.82 9.20
CA SER A 12 -15.09 0.46 9.63
C SER A 12 -14.30 0.47 10.94
N GLY A 13 -14.67 -0.39 11.89
CA GLY A 13 -13.95 -0.53 13.16
C GLY A 13 -12.57 -1.19 13.00
N LEU A 14 -11.65 -0.92 13.93
CA LEU A 14 -10.26 -1.38 13.81
C LEU A 14 -10.07 -2.89 13.83
N ARG A 15 -11.02 -3.65 14.41
CA ARG A 15 -11.00 -5.12 14.34
C ARG A 15 -11.17 -5.63 12.90
N GLU A 16 -12.04 -5.01 12.10
CA GLU A 16 -12.20 -5.37 10.69
C GLU A 16 -10.92 -5.05 9.91
N VAL A 17 -10.34 -3.86 10.16
CA VAL A 17 -9.07 -3.44 9.56
C VAL A 17 -7.96 -4.45 9.85
N ALA A 18 -7.75 -4.82 11.11
CA ALA A 18 -6.73 -5.78 11.52
C ALA A 18 -6.97 -7.16 10.90
N TRP A 19 -8.22 -7.61 10.83
CA TRP A 19 -8.56 -8.87 10.17
C TRP A 19 -8.20 -8.87 8.68
N ARG A 20 -8.54 -7.79 7.96
CA ARG A 20 -8.18 -7.62 6.53
C ARG A 20 -6.67 -7.61 6.32
N MET A 21 -5.95 -6.91 7.19
CA MET A 21 -4.49 -6.83 7.17
C MET A 21 -3.84 -8.22 7.34
N LYS A 22 -4.36 -9.04 8.25
CA LYS A 22 -3.92 -10.42 8.46
C LYS A 22 -4.13 -11.30 7.23
N GLU A 23 -5.31 -11.21 6.61
CA GLU A 23 -5.67 -12.03 5.44
C GLU A 23 -4.85 -11.67 4.20
N ASP A 24 -4.71 -10.37 3.90
CA ASP A 24 -4.04 -9.90 2.68
C ASP A 24 -2.53 -9.68 2.88
N ARG A 25 -2.01 -9.87 4.11
CA ARG A 25 -0.62 -9.66 4.53
C ARG A 25 -0.05 -8.34 4.05
N GLY A 26 -0.81 -7.26 4.24
CA GLY A 26 -0.44 -5.96 3.72
C GLY A 26 -1.36 -4.83 4.13
N PRO A 27 -1.10 -3.63 3.60
CA PRO A 27 -1.85 -2.45 3.96
C PRO A 27 -3.31 -2.56 3.50
N VAL A 28 -4.21 -1.94 4.25
CA VAL A 28 -5.64 -1.96 4.02
C VAL A 28 -6.08 -0.62 3.43
N PRO A 29 -6.57 -0.58 2.18
CA PRO A 29 -7.12 0.63 1.59
C PRO A 29 -8.47 1.00 2.21
N VAL A 30 -8.65 2.28 2.51
CA VAL A 30 -9.91 2.86 2.98
C VAL A 30 -10.57 3.56 1.78
N VAL A 31 -11.79 3.16 1.42
CA VAL A 31 -12.52 3.71 0.27
C VAL A 31 -13.88 4.26 0.69
N ASP A 32 -14.31 5.37 0.10
CA ASP A 32 -15.62 5.95 0.37
C ASP A 32 -16.78 5.15 -0.26
N GLU A 33 -18.01 5.63 -0.09
CA GLU A 33 -19.19 4.98 -0.69
C GLU A 33 -19.20 4.97 -2.22
N ARG A 34 -18.44 5.87 -2.84
CA ARG A 34 -18.30 5.93 -4.29
C ARG A 34 -17.14 5.07 -4.80
N GLY A 35 -16.41 4.37 -3.93
CA GLY A 35 -15.25 3.54 -4.29
C GLY A 35 -13.94 4.32 -4.42
N ARG A 36 -13.93 5.61 -4.05
CA ARG A 36 -12.72 6.43 -4.14
C ARG A 36 -11.80 6.17 -2.98
N LEU A 37 -10.52 6.08 -3.26
CA LEU A 37 -9.50 5.90 -2.23
C LEU A 37 -9.42 7.14 -1.33
N ARG A 38 -9.53 6.93 -0.01
CA ARG A 38 -9.49 7.98 1.02
C ARG A 38 -8.27 7.90 1.90
N GLY A 39 -7.68 6.72 2.04
CA GLY A 39 -6.50 6.51 2.84
C GLY A 39 -6.01 5.08 2.79
N LEU A 40 -4.91 4.83 3.48
CA LEU A 40 -4.28 3.52 3.64
C LEU A 40 -3.93 3.32 5.11
N ILE A 41 -4.12 2.09 5.60
CA ILE A 41 -3.73 1.71 6.95
C ILE A 41 -2.68 0.60 6.88
N THR A 42 -1.55 0.79 7.55
CA THR A 42 -0.48 -0.19 7.72
C THR A 42 -0.42 -0.68 9.17
N GLU A 43 0.31 -1.78 9.41
CA GLU A 43 0.59 -2.26 10.78
C GLU A 43 1.20 -1.15 11.65
N ARG A 44 2.09 -0.34 11.06
CA ARG A 44 2.73 0.80 11.73
C ARG A 44 1.74 1.86 12.16
N ASP A 45 0.66 2.09 11.41
CA ASP A 45 -0.37 3.06 11.80
C ASP A 45 -1.15 2.57 13.01
N LEU A 46 -1.52 1.29 13.05
CA LEU A 46 -2.17 0.68 14.22
C LEU A 46 -1.26 0.71 15.46
N ILE A 47 0.03 0.39 15.29
CA ILE A 47 0.99 0.44 16.38
C ILE A 47 1.18 1.88 16.87
N ALA A 48 1.51 2.80 15.98
CA ALA A 48 1.91 4.16 16.35
C ALA A 48 0.75 5.01 16.84
N ARG A 49 -0.44 4.90 16.22
CA ARG A 49 -1.57 5.79 16.48
C ARG A 49 -2.66 5.19 17.36
N VAL A 50 -2.53 3.91 17.75
CA VAL A 50 -3.53 3.26 18.62
C VAL A 50 -2.84 2.65 19.83
N LEU A 51 -1.98 1.66 19.61
CA LEU A 51 -1.37 0.90 20.71
C LEU A 51 -0.39 1.75 21.51
N ALA A 52 0.52 2.45 20.84
CA ALA A 52 1.52 3.30 21.49
C ALA A 52 0.89 4.51 22.21
N GLU A 53 -0.24 5.00 21.72
CA GLU A 53 -0.98 6.11 22.31
C GLU A 53 -1.98 5.67 23.40
N GLY A 54 -2.16 4.36 23.61
CA GLY A 54 -3.12 3.83 24.60
C GLY A 54 -4.58 4.16 24.28
N ARG A 55 -4.92 4.43 23.01
CA ARG A 55 -6.30 4.73 22.59
C ARG A 55 -7.12 3.45 22.57
N ALA A 56 -8.37 3.54 23.05
CA ALA A 56 -9.30 2.41 23.05
C ALA A 56 -9.70 2.03 21.61
N PRO A 57 -9.32 0.83 21.09
CA PRO A 57 -9.60 0.47 19.69
C PRO A 57 -11.10 0.42 19.36
N GLU A 58 -11.95 0.17 20.35
CA GLU A 58 -13.41 0.06 20.21
C GLU A 58 -14.08 1.41 19.97
N SER A 59 -13.44 2.53 20.29
CA SER A 59 -13.96 3.88 20.03
C SER A 59 -13.43 4.50 18.74
N LEU A 60 -12.58 3.77 18.00
CA LEU A 60 -11.93 4.25 16.79
C LEU A 60 -12.41 3.53 15.54
N HIS A 61 -12.36 4.26 14.42
CA HIS A 61 -12.64 3.78 13.09
C HIS A 61 -11.43 3.95 12.18
N ALA A 62 -11.49 3.35 11.00
CA ALA A 62 -10.43 3.38 10.00
C ALA A 62 -9.97 4.80 9.68
N GLN A 63 -10.90 5.75 9.55
CA GLN A 63 -10.58 7.15 9.26
C GLN A 63 -9.79 7.85 10.37
N ASP A 64 -9.87 7.38 11.61
CA ASP A 64 -9.20 8.01 12.77
C ASP A 64 -7.71 7.64 12.85
N VAL A 65 -7.28 6.69 12.01
CA VAL A 65 -5.92 6.12 12.04
C VAL A 65 -5.27 6.03 10.65
N MET A 66 -6.03 6.17 9.56
CA MET A 66 -5.50 6.09 8.20
C MET A 66 -4.51 7.20 7.88
N THR A 67 -3.60 6.92 6.95
CA THR A 67 -2.82 7.95 6.26
C THR A 67 -3.55 8.31 4.97
N ASP A 68 -3.88 9.59 4.79
CA ASP A 68 -4.60 10.13 3.64
C ASP A 68 -3.65 10.80 2.63
N GLU A 69 -2.52 11.33 3.08
CA GLU A 69 -1.40 11.77 2.23
C GLU A 69 -0.53 10.58 1.81
N MET A 70 -0.78 10.05 0.61
CA MET A 70 -0.04 8.93 0.06
C MET A 70 0.20 9.08 -1.44
N GLU A 71 1.32 8.53 -1.88
CA GLU A 71 1.60 8.36 -3.30
C GLU A 71 0.63 7.33 -3.90
N THR A 72 0.14 7.61 -5.09
CA THR A 72 -0.70 6.69 -5.88
C THR A 72 -0.20 6.66 -7.31
N VAL A 73 -0.46 5.55 -8.00
CA VAL A 73 -0.12 5.38 -9.42
C VAL A 73 -1.37 5.14 -10.24
N ARG A 74 -1.28 5.33 -11.55
CA ARG A 74 -2.39 5.08 -12.48
C ARG A 74 -2.23 3.73 -13.19
N PRO A 75 -3.32 3.07 -13.61
CA PRO A 75 -3.25 1.78 -14.30
C PRO A 75 -2.43 1.76 -15.59
N HIS A 76 -2.24 2.91 -16.22
CA HIS A 76 -1.52 3.09 -17.48
C HIS A 76 -0.09 3.63 -17.30
N GLU A 77 0.36 3.85 -16.06
CA GLU A 77 1.76 4.23 -15.82
C GLU A 77 2.69 3.06 -16.12
N THR A 78 3.86 3.38 -16.66
CA THR A 78 4.86 2.37 -17.01
C THR A 78 5.46 1.78 -15.74
N LEU A 79 5.74 0.48 -15.76
CA LEU A 79 6.30 -0.20 -14.60
C LEU A 79 7.65 0.39 -14.14
N PRO A 80 8.59 0.79 -15.03
CA PRO A 80 9.81 1.50 -14.62
C PRO A 80 9.52 2.81 -13.86
N ALA A 81 8.53 3.60 -14.28
CA ALA A 81 8.16 4.82 -13.58
C ALA A 81 7.61 4.53 -12.18
N VAL A 82 6.79 3.48 -12.05
CA VAL A 82 6.28 3.02 -10.74
C VAL A 82 7.42 2.56 -9.83
N ILE A 83 8.42 1.82 -10.35
CA ILE A 83 9.60 1.41 -9.59
C ILE A 83 10.38 2.62 -9.10
N MET A 84 10.61 3.61 -9.97
CA MET A 84 11.34 4.83 -9.60
C MET A 84 10.61 5.61 -8.51
N LEU A 85 9.28 5.72 -8.59
CA LEU A 85 8.45 6.28 -7.51
C LEU A 85 8.65 5.50 -6.20
N MET A 86 8.57 4.17 -6.27
CA MET A 86 8.77 3.28 -5.11
C MET A 86 10.15 3.47 -4.49
N GLY A 87 11.21 3.55 -5.28
CA GLY A 87 12.57 3.83 -4.79
C GLY A 87 12.70 5.21 -4.15
N ARG A 88 12.18 6.25 -4.80
CA ARG A 88 12.27 7.64 -4.31
C ARG A 88 11.57 7.83 -2.96
N HIS A 89 10.39 7.25 -2.80
CA HIS A 89 9.57 7.37 -1.59
C HIS A 89 9.74 6.20 -0.62
N ARG A 90 10.66 5.27 -0.90
CA ARG A 90 10.92 4.05 -0.10
C ARG A 90 9.68 3.21 0.14
N LEU A 91 8.83 3.10 -0.87
CA LEU A 91 7.56 2.38 -0.82
C LEU A 91 7.74 0.96 -1.32
N ARG A 92 7.13 0.00 -0.60
CA ARG A 92 7.08 -1.41 -1.03
C ARG A 92 5.80 -1.77 -1.76
N ARG A 93 4.78 -0.95 -1.58
CA ARG A 93 3.43 -1.10 -2.12
C ARG A 93 2.88 0.28 -2.42
N VAL A 94 2.19 0.43 -3.54
CA VAL A 94 1.56 1.69 -3.96
C VAL A 94 0.12 1.40 -4.41
N PRO A 95 -0.87 2.14 -3.92
CA PRO A 95 -2.23 2.08 -4.43
C PRO A 95 -2.30 2.50 -5.90
N VAL A 96 -3.13 1.79 -6.67
CA VAL A 96 -3.45 2.10 -8.05
C VAL A 96 -4.85 2.74 -8.08
N VAL A 97 -4.97 3.92 -8.68
CA VAL A 97 -6.23 4.67 -8.76
C VAL A 97 -6.50 5.20 -10.17
N GLU A 98 -7.76 5.26 -10.57
CA GLU A 98 -8.18 5.95 -11.78
C GLU A 98 -8.10 7.48 -11.65
N ARG A 99 -8.26 8.20 -12.76
CA ARG A 99 -8.20 9.68 -12.78
C ARG A 99 -9.25 10.35 -11.88
N ASP A 100 -10.39 9.71 -11.68
CA ASP A 100 -11.48 10.18 -10.83
C ASP A 100 -11.37 9.72 -9.36
N GLY A 101 -10.26 9.08 -9.02
CA GLY A 101 -9.92 8.61 -7.68
C GLY A 101 -10.43 7.21 -7.34
N GLN A 102 -11.06 6.48 -8.28
CA GLN A 102 -11.52 5.12 -8.03
C GLN A 102 -10.35 4.20 -7.70
N PHE A 103 -10.46 3.47 -6.60
CA PHE A 103 -9.46 2.49 -6.22
C PHE A 103 -9.51 1.26 -7.14
N VAL A 104 -8.36 0.90 -7.72
CA VAL A 104 -8.24 -0.23 -8.66
C VAL A 104 -7.54 -1.42 -8.01
N GLY A 105 -6.59 -1.18 -7.12
CA GLY A 105 -5.83 -2.24 -6.47
C GLY A 105 -4.51 -1.75 -5.89
N ILE A 106 -3.62 -2.68 -5.56
CA ILE A 106 -2.26 -2.38 -5.08
C ILE A 106 -1.24 -3.02 -6.01
N ILE A 107 -0.20 -2.26 -6.36
CA ILE A 107 1.03 -2.79 -6.94
C ILE A 107 2.11 -2.89 -5.87
N SER A 108 2.79 -4.03 -5.81
CA SER A 108 3.86 -4.29 -4.84
C SER A 108 5.17 -4.60 -5.55
N MET A 109 6.30 -4.39 -4.86
CA MET A 109 7.60 -4.80 -5.40
C MET A 109 7.65 -6.30 -5.65
N ALA A 110 6.98 -7.12 -4.83
CA ALA A 110 6.86 -8.55 -5.09
C ALA A 110 6.18 -8.85 -6.43
N ASN A 111 5.10 -8.11 -6.78
CA ASN A 111 4.49 -8.26 -8.10
C ASN A 111 5.43 -7.85 -9.24
N LEU A 112 6.23 -6.81 -9.02
CA LEU A 112 7.19 -6.31 -10.01
C LEU A 112 8.36 -7.28 -10.18
N ALA A 113 8.86 -7.87 -9.10
CA ALA A 113 9.93 -8.87 -9.12
C ALA A 113 9.55 -10.09 -9.95
N THR A 114 8.36 -10.67 -9.74
CA THR A 114 7.86 -11.79 -10.56
C THR A 114 7.75 -11.41 -12.04
N ARG A 115 7.41 -10.16 -12.36
CA ARG A 115 7.30 -9.72 -13.76
C ARG A 115 8.68 -9.51 -14.41
N ALA A 116 9.66 -9.07 -13.61
CA ALA A 116 11.02 -8.76 -14.05
C ALA A 116 11.82 -10.00 -14.46
N GLU A 117 11.41 -11.20 -14.03
CA GLU A 117 11.97 -12.47 -14.53
C GLU A 117 11.91 -12.61 -16.06
N HIS A 118 11.01 -11.86 -16.69
CA HIS A 118 10.78 -11.91 -18.14
C HIS A 118 10.85 -10.52 -18.79
N ASP A 119 11.43 -9.53 -18.10
CA ASP A 119 11.47 -8.14 -18.56
C ASP A 119 12.77 -7.47 -18.08
N GLU A 120 13.69 -7.29 -19.03
CA GLU A 120 15.05 -6.81 -18.77
C GLU A 120 15.08 -5.34 -18.30
N GLU A 121 14.27 -4.48 -18.92
CA GLU A 121 14.15 -3.07 -18.53
C GLU A 121 13.60 -2.96 -17.09
N LEU A 122 12.61 -3.78 -16.77
CA LEU A 122 12.04 -3.83 -15.43
C LEU A 122 13.03 -4.33 -14.39
N ARG A 123 13.82 -5.34 -14.74
CA ARG A 123 14.87 -5.91 -13.90
C ARG A 123 15.94 -4.88 -13.58
N GLU A 124 16.40 -4.12 -14.58
CA GLU A 124 17.36 -3.05 -14.40
C GLU A 124 16.80 -1.95 -13.48
N ALA A 125 15.56 -1.50 -13.73
CA ALA A 125 14.90 -0.52 -12.87
C ALA A 125 14.81 -0.98 -11.41
N LEU A 126 14.43 -2.25 -11.16
CA LEU A 126 14.39 -2.82 -9.81
C LEU A 126 15.78 -2.83 -9.16
N HIS A 127 16.80 -3.25 -9.90
CA HIS A 127 18.19 -3.30 -9.42
C HIS A 127 18.68 -1.94 -8.93
N LEU A 128 18.38 -0.87 -9.68
CA LEU A 128 18.78 0.49 -9.32
C LEU A 128 18.23 0.95 -7.96
N ILE A 129 17.01 0.55 -7.60
CA ILE A 129 16.40 0.96 -6.33
C ILE A 129 16.76 0.02 -5.18
N THR A 130 17.08 -1.25 -5.46
CA THR A 130 17.50 -2.22 -4.45
C THR A 130 18.97 -2.03 -4.06
N GLU A 131 19.88 -1.73 -4.99
CA GLU A 131 21.30 -1.52 -4.70
C GLU A 131 21.62 -0.21 -3.98
N ARG A 132 20.94 0.88 -4.34
CA ARG A 132 21.10 2.18 -3.63
C ARG A 132 20.62 2.13 -2.18
N SER A 133 19.90 1.07 -1.84
CA SER A 133 19.37 0.80 -0.53
C SER A 133 20.14 -0.38 0.06
N SER A 134 21.27 -0.14 0.73
CA SER A 134 22.04 -1.15 1.51
C SER A 134 21.26 -1.84 2.66
N PHE A 135 19.93 -1.74 2.63
CA PHE A 135 18.93 -2.04 3.62
C PHE A 135 18.34 -3.46 3.52
N TRP A 136 18.39 -4.12 2.36
CA TRP A 136 17.60 -5.35 2.08
C TRP A 136 18.16 -6.66 2.65
N ARG A 137 19.12 -6.63 3.57
CA ARG A 137 19.71 -7.85 4.16
C ARG A 137 18.84 -8.58 5.20
N HIS A 138 17.64 -8.09 5.53
CA HIS A 138 16.84 -8.64 6.63
C HIS A 138 15.34 -8.78 6.31
N LEU A 139 14.98 -9.40 5.19
CA LEU A 139 13.58 -9.67 4.87
C LEU A 139 13.38 -11.14 4.54
N ASP A 140 13.36 -11.94 5.61
CA ASP A 140 12.39 -13.02 5.79
C ASP A 140 11.34 -12.54 6.82
#